data_AF-A0A964RT82-F1
#
_entry.id   AF-A0A964RT82-F1
#
_cell.length_a   1.000
_cell.length_b   1.000
_cell.length_c   1.000
_cell.angle_alpha   90.00
_cell.angle_beta   90.00
_cell.angle_gamma   90.00
#
_symmetry.space_group_name_H-M   'P 1'
#
loop_
_entity.id
_entity.type
_entity.pdbx_description
1 polymer ?
#
loop_
_entity_poly.entity_id
_entity_poly.type
_entity_poly.pdbx_seq_one_letter_code
_entity_poly.pdbx_strand_id
1 'polypeptide(L)'
;MYANKVLLQSLYKKIIIEFSRATGKGLEESMDYFYNSTTYDLISNGIGDMHCRGVKYLTDELLLEYGIIEQIGYPTRKGVASQSQALD
;
A
#
# COMPACT_ATOMS: atom_id res chain seq x y z
N MET A 1 -11.10 -5.54 -15.20
CA MET A 1 -12.53 -5.84 -14.92
C MET A 1 -13.02 -4.94 -13.80
N TYR A 2 -14.31 -4.60 -13.70
CA TYR A 2 -14.82 -3.79 -12.58
C TYR A 2 -15.33 -4.69 -11.46
N ALA A 3 -14.79 -4.52 -10.26
CA ALA A 3 -15.24 -5.26 -9.08
C ALA A 3 -16.56 -4.71 -8.54
N ASN A 4 -17.38 -5.59 -7.96
CA ASN A 4 -18.62 -5.19 -7.29
C ASN A 4 -18.30 -4.23 -6.13
N LYS A 5 -18.99 -3.09 -6.08
CA LYS A 5 -18.75 -2.04 -5.08
C LYS A 5 -18.84 -2.54 -3.63
N VAL A 6 -19.78 -3.44 -3.32
CA VAL A 6 -19.92 -4.01 -1.97
C VAL A 6 -18.71 -4.87 -1.60
N LEU A 7 -18.19 -5.64 -2.57
CA LEU A 7 -17.01 -6.47 -2.36
C LEU A 7 -15.75 -5.62 -2.18
N LEU A 8 -15.62 -4.53 -2.94
CA LEU A 8 -14.53 -3.56 -2.77
C LEU A 8 -14.54 -2.91 -1.39
N GLN A 9 -15.70 -2.46 -0.91
CA GLN A 9 -15.79 -1.87 0.43
C GLN A 9 -15.41 -2.88 1.54
N SER A 10 -15.82 -4.14 1.39
CA SER A 10 -15.42 -5.22 2.30
C SER A 10 -13.91 -5.48 2.25
N LEU A 11 -13.32 -5.44 1.07
CA LEU A 11 -11.87 -5.58 0.87
C LEU A 11 -11.10 -4.43 1.54
N TYR A 12 -11.50 -3.18 1.30
CA TYR A 12 -10.88 -1.98 1.88
C TYR A 12 -10.88 -2.04 3.41
N LYS A 13 -12.04 -2.36 4.00
CA LYS A 13 -12.17 -2.55 5.44
C LYS A 13 -11.15 -3.57 5.97
N LYS A 14 -10.98 -4.70 5.30
CA LYS A 14 -10.05 -5.75 5.73
C LYS A 14 -8.60 -5.29 5.63
N ILE A 15 -8.22 -4.60 4.55
CA ILE A 15 -6.86 -4.06 4.38
C ILE A 15 -6.52 -3.07 5.50
N ILE A 16 -7.43 -2.13 5.79
CA ILE A 16 -7.24 -1.11 6.85
C ILE A 16 -7.08 -1.77 8.22
N ILE A 17 -7.91 -2.76 8.55
CA ILE A 17 -7.82 -3.48 9.83
C ILE A 17 -6.50 -4.24 9.93
N GLU A 18 -6.08 -4.95 8.88
CA GLU A 18 -4.82 -5.69 8.89
C GLU A 18 -3.61 -4.76 8.93
N PHE A 19 -3.66 -3.61 8.25
CA PHE A 19 -2.60 -2.60 8.32
C PHE A 19 -2.47 -2.00 9.73
N SER A 20 -3.60 -1.65 10.37
CA SER A 20 -3.64 -1.19 11.76
C SER A 20 -3.01 -2.21 12.71
N ARG A 21 -3.34 -3.50 12.54
CA ARG A 21 -2.75 -4.60 13.33
C ARG A 21 -1.26 -4.75 13.10
N ALA A 22 -0.81 -4.70 11.84
CA ALA A 22 0.59 -4.88 11.49
C ALA A 22 1.49 -3.74 11.99
N THR A 23 0.97 -2.52 12.03
CA THR A 23 1.74 -1.31 12.39
C THR A 23 1.54 -0.85 13.84
N GLY A 24 0.49 -1.34 14.52
CA GLY A 24 0.06 -0.83 15.82
C GLY A 24 -0.63 0.54 15.76
N LYS A 25 -0.88 1.07 14.55
CA LYS A 25 -1.52 2.39 14.35
C LYS A 25 -3.01 2.33 14.59
N GLY A 26 -3.59 3.48 14.94
CA GLY A 26 -5.04 3.62 15.08
C GLY A 26 -5.78 3.35 13.76
N LEU A 27 -7.07 3.02 13.84
CA LEU A 27 -7.89 2.79 12.65
C LEU A 27 -7.99 4.04 11.78
N GLU A 28 -8.21 5.21 12.38
CA GLU A 28 -8.31 6.49 11.65
C GLU A 28 -7.02 6.78 10.89
N GLU A 29 -5.87 6.71 11.56
CA GLU A 29 -4.56 6.85 10.92
C GLU A 29 -4.39 5.83 9.78
N SER A 30 -4.77 4.57 10.00
CA SER A 30 -4.68 3.51 8.98
C SER A 30 -5.59 3.75 7.78
N MET A 31 -6.75 4.39 7.97
CA MET A 31 -7.60 4.81 6.85
C MET A 31 -6.91 5.88 6.01
N ASP A 32 -6.26 6.85 6.66
CA ASP A 32 -5.54 7.92 5.96
C ASP A 32 -4.38 7.35 5.13
N TYR A 33 -3.62 6.41 5.67
CA TYR A 33 -2.60 5.68 4.90
C TYR A 33 -3.23 4.95 3.70
N PHE A 34 -4.34 4.24 3.90
CA PHE A 34 -4.95 3.47 2.82
C PHE A 34 -5.51 4.37 1.71
N TYR A 35 -6.33 5.38 2.02
CA TYR A 35 -7.00 6.20 1.01
C TYR A 35 -6.08 7.17 0.27
N ASN A 36 -4.89 7.46 0.82
CA ASN A 36 -3.86 8.27 0.16
C ASN A 36 -2.77 7.42 -0.51
N SER A 37 -3.00 6.11 -0.67
CA SER A 37 -2.02 5.18 -1.24
C SER A 37 -2.23 4.93 -2.73
N THR A 38 -1.12 4.72 -3.42
CA THR A 38 -1.04 4.12 -4.76
C THR A 38 -1.70 2.75 -4.76
N THR A 39 -1.56 1.98 -3.67
CA THR A 39 -2.22 0.69 -3.50
C THR A 39 -3.74 0.80 -3.65
N TYR A 40 -4.36 1.81 -3.01
CA TYR A 40 -5.80 2.08 -3.17
C TYR A 40 -6.15 2.48 -4.61
N ASP A 41 -5.37 3.34 -5.25
CA ASP A 41 -5.61 3.75 -6.64
C ASP A 41 -5.56 2.56 -7.59
N LEU A 42 -4.63 1.63 -7.40
CA LEU A 42 -4.54 0.41 -8.22
C LEU A 42 -5.74 -0.51 -8.01
N ILE A 43 -6.16 -0.72 -6.77
CA ILE A 43 -7.32 -1.56 -6.45
C ILE A 43 -8.60 -0.92 -7.01
N SER A 44 -8.82 0.36 -6.75
CA SER A 44 -10.06 1.08 -7.08
C SER A 44 -10.24 1.26 -8.59
N ASN A 45 -9.16 1.49 -9.33
CA ASN A 45 -9.18 1.57 -10.80
C ASN A 45 -9.11 0.19 -11.47
N GLY A 46 -8.99 -0.90 -10.69
CA GLY A 46 -8.92 -2.27 -11.20
C GLY A 46 -7.68 -2.56 -12.05
N ILE A 47 -6.58 -1.85 -11.78
CA ILE A 47 -5.31 -2.01 -12.50
C ILE A 47 -4.65 -3.32 -12.05
N GLY A 48 -4.17 -4.12 -13.01
CA GLY A 48 -3.44 -5.38 -12.74
C GLY A 48 -4.25 -6.45 -11.99
N ASP A 49 -5.58 -6.31 -11.95
CA ASP A 49 -6.49 -7.14 -11.15
C ASP A 49 -6.10 -7.18 -9.66
N MET A 50 -5.63 -6.04 -9.13
CA MET A 50 -5.25 -5.90 -7.72
C MET A 50 -6.41 -6.19 -6.77
N HIS A 51 -7.65 -5.86 -7.16
CA HIS A 51 -8.85 -6.21 -6.39
C HIS A 51 -9.13 -7.71 -6.28
N CYS A 52 -8.49 -8.55 -7.10
CA CYS A 52 -8.58 -10.01 -7.02
C CYS A 52 -7.51 -10.61 -6.09
N ARG A 53 -6.54 -9.80 -5.63
CA ARG A 53 -5.49 -10.28 -4.73
C ARG A 53 -5.99 -10.41 -3.29
N GLY A 54 -5.29 -11.25 -2.52
CA GLY A 54 -5.62 -11.48 -1.11
C GLY A 54 -5.33 -10.27 -0.23
N VAL A 55 -6.07 -10.13 0.88
CA VAL A 55 -5.91 -9.02 1.84
C VAL A 55 -4.47 -8.89 2.30
N LYS A 56 -3.83 -10.01 2.71
CA LYS A 56 -2.44 -9.99 3.18
C LYS A 56 -1.49 -9.39 2.15
N TYR A 57 -1.59 -9.82 0.90
CA TYR A 57 -0.75 -9.30 -0.19
C TYR A 57 -0.94 -7.79 -0.36
N LEU A 58 -2.18 -7.32 -0.39
CA LEU A 58 -2.48 -5.89 -0.55
C LEU A 58 -2.04 -5.06 0.66
N THR A 59 -2.12 -5.62 1.87
CA THR A 59 -1.55 -5.00 3.07
C THR A 59 -0.02 -4.95 3.01
N ASP A 60 0.64 -6.00 2.53
CA ASP A 60 2.10 -6.01 2.34
C ASP A 60 2.54 -4.94 1.31
N GLU A 61 1.82 -4.79 0.20
CA GLU A 61 2.07 -3.71 -0.79
C GLU A 61 1.92 -2.32 -0.17
N LEU A 62 0.89 -2.11 0.67
CA LEU A 62 0.71 -0.85 1.39
C LEU A 62 1.85 -0.60 2.41
N LEU A 63 2.28 -1.63 3.12
CA LEU A 63 3.42 -1.54 4.05
C LEU A 63 4.73 -1.22 3.31
N LEU A 64 4.93 -1.78 2.12
CA LEU A 64 6.07 -1.50 1.26
C LEU A 64 6.04 -0.06 0.74
N GLU A 65 4.87 0.41 0.30
CA GLU A 65 4.68 1.76 -0.22
C GLU A 65 5.13 2.83 0.78
N TYR A 66 4.79 2.65 2.06
CA TYR A 66 5.19 3.55 3.14
C TYR A 66 6.53 3.20 3.79
N GLY A 67 7.28 2.22 3.26
CA GLY A 67 8.60 1.84 3.75
C GLY A 67 8.60 1.26 5.17
N ILE A 68 7.48 0.68 5.61
CA ILE A 68 7.34 0.04 6.93
C ILE A 68 8.00 -1.34 6.92
N ILE A 69 7.91 -2.04 5.79
CA ILE A 69 8.65 -3.28 5.53
C ILE A 69 9.53 -3.10 4.30
N GLU A 70 10.55 -3.95 4.17
CA GLU A 70 11.44 -3.97 3.00
C GLU A 70 11.23 -5.28 2.23
N GLN A 71 11.27 -5.22 0.89
CA GLN A 71 11.30 -6.43 0.07
C GLN A 71 12.69 -7.08 0.17
N ILE A 72 12.72 -8.35 0.60
CA ILE A 72 13.93 -9.15 0.57
C ILE A 72 14.16 -9.63 -0.87
N GLY A 73 15.27 -9.23 -1.51
CA GLY A 73 15.75 -9.84 -2.75
C GLY A 73 15.76 -8.99 -4.02
N TYR A 74 15.25 -7.75 -3.99
CA TYR A 74 15.46 -6.76 -5.07
C TYR A 74 15.83 -5.41 -4.46
N PRO A 75 16.83 -4.69 -5.01
CA PRO A 75 17.32 -3.45 -4.43
C PRO A 75 16.21 -2.39 -4.40
N THR A 76 15.91 -1.90 -3.19
CA THR A 76 14.94 -0.82 -2.95
C THR A 76 15.37 0.46 -3.66
N ARG A 77 14.41 1.25 -4.17
CA ARG A 77 14.64 2.62 -4.68
C ARG A 77 15.01 3.61 -3.55
N LYS A 78 16.00 3.32 -2.71
CA LYS A 78 16.69 4.40 -1.97
C LYS A 78 17.73 4.99 -2.92
N GLY A 79 17.29 5.90 -3.79
CA GLY A 79 18.17 6.45 -4.83
C GLY A 79 17.67 7.63 -5.66
N VAL A 80 16.67 8.40 -5.21
CA VAL A 80 16.38 9.71 -5.82
C VAL A 80 16.07 10.75 -4.74
N ALA A 81 17.04 11.03 -3.88
CA ALA A 81 17.08 12.27 -3.11
C ALA A 81 18.53 12.57 -2.72
N SER A 82 19.05 13.72 -3.19
CA SER A 82 20.39 14.30 -2.95
C SER A 82 21.57 13.74 -3.76
N GLN A 83 21.64 14.06 -5.04
CA GLN A 83 22.92 14.43 -5.68
C GLN A 83 22.85 15.91 -6.07
N SER A 84 22.95 16.76 -5.05
CA SER A 84 23.38 18.14 -5.20
C SER A 84 24.36 18.40 -4.06
N GLN A 85 25.57 18.86 -4.39
CA GLN A 85 26.82 18.94 -3.57
C GLN A 85 27.68 17.67 -3.75
N ALA A 86 28.93 17.69 -4.25
CA ALA A 86 29.96 18.73 -4.50
C ALA A 86 30.72 18.33 -5.79
N LEU A 87 31.13 19.19 -6.72
CA LEU A 87 32.21 20.21 -6.67
C LEU A 87 33.48 19.76 -5.94
N ASP A 88 34.35 19.04 -6.66
CA ASP A 88 35.78 19.32 -6.81
C ASP A 88 36.30 18.70 -8.13
#